data_AF-A0A0Q8XNY4-F1
#
_entry.id   AF-A0A0Q8XNY4-F1
#
_cell.length_a   1.000
_cell.length_b   1.000
_cell.length_c   1.000
_cell.angle_alpha   90.00
_cell.angle_beta   90.00
_cell.angle_gamma   90.00
#
_symmetry.space_group_name_H-M   'P 1'
#
loop_
_entity.id
_entity.type
_entity.pdbx_description
1 polymer ?
#
loop_
_entity_poly.entity_id
_entity_poly.type
_entity_poly.pdbx_seq_one_letter_code
_entity_poly.pdbx_strand_id
1 'polypeptide(L)'
;MTPDPVKSIRALERGLQVLNYLREQGGVTLHELHEGLDLPKATLLRLLRTLEANGFVWRGLSDGRYRAGQLLHRLGETPSPHDRLVEAAGPILDQLVSKVQWPSDMSVRQGTWMAVCETSRQRSYFTLDRVVLGFRVNTLLSAPGRAYLAFCPPAECESLLNELRLANDPGYLHMNGAQAIQRMLSQTRAQGYAVREASWGGHFSQSKREYDDGLAAIAVPILDGAAVLGCLNLIWLARVTNVGSILRNHLDDLQAASRLISANYQARRPQA
;
A
#
# COMPACT_ATOMS: atom_id res chain seq x y z
N MET A 1 37.23 -6.39 -10.72
CA MET A 1 37.25 -5.53 -9.51
C MET A 1 35.81 -5.46 -9.01
N THR A 2 35.43 -6.42 -8.16
CA THR A 2 34.11 -6.45 -7.50
C THR A 2 34.03 -5.28 -6.50
N PRO A 3 32.89 -4.56 -6.40
CA PRO A 3 32.77 -3.45 -5.46
C PRO A 3 32.94 -3.96 -4.03
N ASP A 4 33.66 -3.19 -3.22
CA ASP A 4 33.90 -3.39 -1.79
C ASP A 4 32.56 -3.63 -1.05
N PRO A 5 32.38 -4.68 -0.23
CA PRO A 5 31.17 -4.84 0.55
C PRO A 5 31.17 -3.75 1.63
N VAL A 6 30.21 -2.82 1.52
CA VAL A 6 30.02 -1.75 2.49
C VAL A 6 30.01 -2.33 3.91
N LYS A 7 30.96 -1.91 4.75
CA LYS A 7 31.12 -2.43 6.12
C LYS A 7 29.89 -2.10 6.97
N SER A 8 29.41 -3.08 7.74
CA SER A 8 28.28 -2.88 8.65
C SER A 8 28.60 -1.92 9.80
N ILE A 9 27.58 -1.20 10.27
CA ILE A 9 27.71 -0.32 11.44
C ILE A 9 27.53 -1.17 12.70
N ARG A 10 28.65 -1.61 13.29
CA ARG A 10 28.68 -2.47 14.48
C ARG A 10 27.86 -1.95 15.67
N ALA A 11 27.77 -0.63 15.83
CA ALA A 11 26.97 -0.03 16.91
C ALA A 11 25.47 -0.26 16.71
N LEU A 12 24.99 -0.17 15.47
CA LEU A 12 23.59 -0.45 15.12
C LEU A 12 23.28 -1.93 15.30
N GLU A 13 24.16 -2.81 14.82
CA GLU A 13 24.03 -4.26 14.98
C GLU A 13 23.87 -4.67 16.45
N ARG A 14 24.72 -4.15 17.34
CA ARG A 14 24.62 -4.39 18.78
C ARG A 14 23.35 -3.79 19.40
N GLY A 15 22.92 -2.62 18.92
CA GLY A 15 21.65 -2.01 19.33
C GLY A 15 20.45 -2.90 18.99
N LEU A 16 20.43 -3.47 17.79
CA LEU A 16 19.40 -4.42 17.35
C LEU A 16 19.42 -5.72 18.17
N GLN A 17 20.60 -6.25 18.50
CA GLN A 17 20.73 -7.41 19.39
C GLN A 17 20.12 -7.15 20.78
N VAL A 18 20.39 -5.98 21.38
CA VAL A 18 19.81 -5.58 22.66
C VAL A 18 18.28 -5.49 22.58
N LEU A 19 17.73 -4.90 21.51
CA LEU A 19 16.27 -4.79 21.33
C LEU A 19 15.59 -6.16 21.20
N ASN A 20 16.18 -7.07 20.41
CA ASN A 20 15.65 -8.43 20.25
C ASN A 20 15.64 -9.20 21.58
N TYR A 21 16.74 -9.14 22.33
CA TYR A 21 16.85 -9.80 23.64
C TYR A 21 15.83 -9.26 24.65
N LEU A 22 15.62 -7.93 24.68
CA LEU A 22 14.62 -7.31 25.56
C LEU A 22 13.18 -7.70 25.23
N ARG A 23 12.87 -7.93 23.95
CA ARG A 23 11.54 -8.37 23.50
C ARG A 23 11.22 -9.79 23.99
N GLU A 24 12.21 -10.67 24.02
CA GLU A 24 12.04 -12.08 24.40
C GLU A 24 11.91 -12.29 25.92
N GLN A 25 12.65 -11.50 26.71
CA GLN A 25 12.81 -11.76 28.15
C GLN A 25 11.82 -10.97 29.05
N GLY A 26 11.04 -10.05 28.50
CA GLY A 26 10.00 -9.29 29.24
C GLY A 26 10.52 -8.25 30.26
N GLY A 27 11.74 -8.42 30.79
CA GLY A 27 12.45 -7.43 31.58
C GLY A 27 13.73 -7.96 32.24
N VAL A 28 14.86 -7.28 32.03
CA VAL A 28 16.20 -7.77 32.41
C VAL A 28 17.08 -6.72 33.07
N THR A 29 18.05 -7.18 33.86
CA THR A 29 19.11 -6.35 34.45
C THR A 29 20.27 -6.14 33.46
N LEU A 30 21.14 -5.17 33.76
CA LEU A 30 22.37 -4.96 32.98
C LEU A 30 23.31 -6.18 33.03
N HIS A 31 23.28 -6.95 34.12
CA HIS A 31 24.08 -8.16 34.24
C HIS A 31 23.51 -9.29 33.38
N GLU A 32 22.19 -9.50 33.40
CA GLU A 32 21.52 -10.48 32.54
C GLU A 32 21.75 -10.15 31.04
N LEU A 33 21.73 -8.87 30.64
CA LEU A 33 22.11 -8.45 29.28
C LEU A 33 23.56 -8.75 28.92
N HIS A 34 24.47 -8.61 29.88
CA HIS A 34 25.89 -8.91 29.68
C HIS A 34 26.10 -10.41 29.44
N GLU A 35 25.52 -11.25 30.29
CA GLU A 35 25.58 -12.71 30.17
C GLU A 35 24.90 -13.20 28.90
N GLY A 36 23.75 -12.62 28.55
CA GLY A 36 22.92 -13.08 27.43
C GLY A 36 23.43 -12.67 26.04
N LEU A 37 24.22 -11.59 25.95
CA LEU A 37 24.68 -11.04 24.66
C LEU A 37 26.20 -10.99 24.52
N ASP A 38 26.96 -11.35 25.55
CA ASP A 38 28.43 -11.24 25.59
C ASP A 38 28.94 -9.84 25.19
N LEU A 39 28.20 -8.81 25.59
CA LEU A 39 28.54 -7.41 25.31
C LEU A 39 29.08 -6.73 26.58
N PRO A 40 30.19 -5.96 26.51
CA PRO A 40 30.72 -5.26 27.68
C PRO A 40 29.68 -4.31 28.29
N LYS A 41 29.57 -4.28 29.62
CA LYS A 41 28.60 -3.44 30.36
C LYS A 41 28.66 -1.95 29.98
N ALA A 42 29.86 -1.42 29.72
CA ALA A 42 30.03 -0.04 29.26
C ALA A 42 29.40 0.23 27.87
N THR A 43 29.44 -0.77 26.98
CA THR A 43 28.79 -0.71 25.66
C THR A 43 27.27 -0.79 25.82
N LEU A 44 26.78 -1.75 26.61
CA LEU A 44 25.35 -1.92 26.90
C LEU A 44 24.75 -0.64 27.50
N LEU A 45 25.42 -0.01 28.47
CA LEU A 45 24.94 1.25 29.05
C LEU A 45 24.79 2.37 28.02
N ARG A 46 25.72 2.49 27.06
CA ARG A 46 25.63 3.49 26.00
C ARG A 46 24.47 3.18 25.05
N LEU A 47 24.30 1.91 24.66
CA LEU A 47 23.20 1.47 23.80
C LEU A 47 21.84 1.71 24.49
N LEU A 48 21.70 1.28 25.74
CA LEU A 48 20.48 1.45 26.53
C LEU A 48 20.11 2.92 26.69
N ARG A 49 21.08 3.80 26.97
CA ARG A 49 20.84 5.25 27.02
C ARG A 49 20.29 5.79 25.70
N THR A 50 20.88 5.40 24.56
CA THR A 50 20.40 5.83 23.24
C THR A 50 18.99 5.29 22.97
N LEU A 51 18.74 4.01 23.25
CA LEU A 51 17.44 3.38 23.01
C LEU A 51 16.34 3.93 23.93
N GLU A 52 16.67 4.23 25.18
CA GLU A 52 15.77 4.85 26.15
C GLU A 52 15.41 6.28 25.75
N ALA A 53 16.38 7.09 25.34
CA ALA A 53 16.15 8.44 24.85
C ALA A 53 15.25 8.50 23.60
N ASN A 54 15.19 7.41 22.83
CA ASN A 54 14.36 7.28 21.63
C ASN A 54 13.08 6.45 21.85
N GLY A 55 12.76 6.09 23.10
CA GLY A 55 11.50 5.40 23.45
C GLY A 55 11.43 3.92 23.05
N PHE A 56 12.53 3.31 22.62
CA PHE A 56 12.61 1.88 22.27
C PHE A 56 12.82 0.99 23.49
N VAL A 57 13.37 1.54 24.57
CA VAL A 57 13.59 0.86 25.85
C VAL A 57 13.07 1.77 26.95
N TRP A 58 12.63 1.19 28.06
CA TRP A 58 12.37 1.93 29.28
C TRP A 58 12.86 1.13 30.48
N ARG A 59 13.14 1.83 31.58
CA ARG A 59 13.59 1.23 32.82
C ARG A 59 12.49 1.29 33.88
N GLY A 60 12.16 0.14 34.47
CA GLY A 60 11.15 0.03 35.51
C GLY A 60 11.51 0.83 36.74
N LEU A 61 10.59 1.66 37.23
CA LEU A 61 10.80 2.45 38.44
C LEU A 61 10.78 1.59 39.72
N SER A 62 10.01 0.49 39.71
CA SER A 62 9.86 -0.42 40.85
C SER A 62 11.00 -1.41 41.02
N ASP A 63 11.66 -1.81 39.93
CA ASP A 63 12.65 -2.90 39.93
C ASP A 63 13.94 -2.59 39.19
N GLY A 64 14.04 -1.42 38.57
CA GLY A 64 15.22 -0.99 37.82
C GLY A 64 15.56 -1.86 36.60
N ARG A 65 14.66 -2.74 36.15
CA ARG A 65 14.87 -3.64 35.00
C ARG A 65 14.58 -2.92 33.68
N TYR A 66 15.39 -3.18 32.67
CA TYR A 66 15.21 -2.68 31.30
C TYR A 66 14.19 -3.54 30.57
N ARG A 67 13.29 -2.88 29.83
CA ARG A 67 12.18 -3.49 29.09
C ARG A 67 12.04 -2.88 27.72
N ALA A 68 11.46 -3.63 26.79
CA ALA A 68 11.03 -3.11 25.51
C ALA A 68 10.03 -1.95 25.71
N GLY A 69 10.30 -0.82 25.03
CA GLY A 69 9.40 0.32 24.98
C GLY A 69 8.23 0.09 24.03
N GLN A 70 7.16 0.85 24.21
CA GLN A 70 5.94 0.71 23.41
C GLN A 70 6.16 0.93 21.91
N LEU A 71 7.19 1.72 21.54
CA LEU A 71 7.59 1.92 20.15
C LEU A 71 8.16 0.63 19.51
N LEU A 72 8.86 -0.21 20.29
CA LEU A 72 9.38 -1.49 19.81
C LEU A 72 8.26 -2.51 19.59
N HIS A 73 7.19 -2.46 20.40
CA HIS A 73 6.00 -3.30 20.19
C HIS A 73 5.26 -2.94 18.90
N ARG A 74 5.20 -1.65 18.54
CA ARG A 74 4.67 -1.21 17.22
C ARG A 74 5.50 -1.70 16.03
N LEU A 75 6.81 -1.91 16.23
CA LEU A 75 7.71 -2.51 15.23
C LEU A 75 7.66 -4.05 15.20
N GLY A 76 7.04 -4.68 16.22
CA GLY A 76 6.89 -6.13 16.34
C GLY A 76 5.54 -6.65 15.86
N GLU A 77 4.67 -5.78 15.35
CA GLU A 77 3.47 -6.23 14.65
C GLU A 77 3.90 -7.00 13.40
N THR A 78 3.37 -8.21 13.21
CA THR A 78 3.43 -8.88 11.90
C THR A 78 3.02 -7.85 10.86
N PRO A 79 3.84 -7.57 9.82
CA PRO A 79 3.51 -6.53 8.85
C PRO A 79 2.09 -6.77 8.40
N SER A 80 1.27 -5.74 8.52
CA SER A 80 -0.16 -5.87 8.30
C SER A 80 -0.37 -6.48 6.90
N PRO A 81 -1.50 -7.15 6.63
CA PRO A 81 -1.83 -7.56 5.27
C PRO A 81 -1.61 -6.44 4.24
N HIS A 82 -1.84 -5.20 4.65
CA HIS A 82 -1.55 -4.01 3.87
C HIS A 82 -0.06 -3.77 3.61
N ASP A 83 0.79 -3.80 4.63
CA ASP A 83 2.23 -3.55 4.47
C ASP A 83 2.89 -4.60 3.59
N ARG A 84 2.51 -5.87 3.77
CA ARG A 84 3.01 -6.97 2.91
C ARG A 84 2.59 -6.81 1.46
N LEU A 85 1.39 -6.26 1.21
CA LEU A 85 0.92 -6.00 -0.14
C LEU A 85 1.74 -4.86 -0.79
N VAL A 86 1.98 -3.77 -0.05
CA VAL A 86 2.83 -2.66 -0.51
C VAL A 86 4.25 -3.14 -0.84
N GLU A 87 4.86 -3.90 0.06
CA GLU A 87 6.20 -4.48 -0.17
C GLU A 87 6.24 -5.44 -1.36
N ALA A 88 5.17 -6.22 -1.59
CA ALA A 88 5.07 -7.09 -2.75
C ALA A 88 4.92 -6.29 -4.05
N ALA A 89 4.28 -5.13 -4.00
CA ALA A 89 3.97 -4.29 -5.14
C ALA A 89 5.14 -3.43 -5.61
N GLY A 90 5.90 -2.81 -4.71
CA GLY A 90 6.94 -1.82 -5.04
C GLY A 90 7.87 -2.24 -6.18
N PRO A 91 8.57 -3.39 -6.11
CA PRO A 91 9.46 -3.85 -7.18
C PRO A 91 8.75 -4.11 -8.51
N ILE A 92 7.48 -4.53 -8.48
CA ILE A 92 6.70 -4.83 -9.69
C ILE A 92 6.24 -3.54 -10.37
N LEU A 93 5.86 -2.52 -9.60
CA LEU A 93 5.52 -1.20 -10.14
C LEU A 93 6.74 -0.56 -10.83
N ASP A 94 7.93 -0.74 -10.28
CA ASP A 94 9.19 -0.26 -10.87
C ASP A 94 9.51 -0.95 -12.21
N GLN A 95 9.29 -2.27 -12.28
CA GLN A 95 9.42 -3.02 -13.54
C GLN A 95 8.36 -2.64 -14.57
N LEU A 96 7.11 -2.48 -14.13
CA LEU A 96 5.99 -2.12 -15.01
C LEU A 96 6.19 -0.75 -15.63
N VAL A 97 6.56 0.27 -14.84
CA VAL A 97 6.82 1.62 -15.38
C VAL A 97 8.02 1.62 -16.33
N SER A 98 9.06 0.81 -16.06
CA SER A 98 10.21 0.67 -16.96
C SER A 98 9.81 0.06 -18.31
N LYS A 99 8.84 -0.86 -18.32
CA LYS A 99 8.34 -1.51 -19.54
C LYS A 99 7.33 -0.65 -20.31
N VAL A 100 6.34 -0.10 -19.62
CA VAL A 100 5.15 0.54 -20.21
C VAL A 100 5.30 2.05 -20.32
N GLN A 101 6.25 2.65 -19.59
CA GLN A 101 6.55 4.10 -19.54
C GLN A 101 5.43 4.97 -18.96
N TRP A 102 4.22 4.44 -18.82
CA TRP A 102 3.11 5.04 -18.06
C TRP A 102 3.18 4.65 -16.58
N PRO A 103 2.86 5.59 -15.67
CA PRO A 103 2.86 5.30 -14.25
C PRO A 103 1.67 4.44 -13.82
N SER A 104 1.88 3.77 -12.70
CA SER A 104 0.91 2.95 -12.00
C SER A 104 0.86 3.33 -10.53
N ASP A 105 -0.35 3.32 -9.98
CA ASP A 105 -0.60 3.39 -8.55
C ASP A 105 -1.24 2.08 -8.09
N MET A 106 -0.82 1.63 -6.91
CA MET A 106 -1.54 0.60 -6.16
C MET A 106 -2.42 1.28 -5.11
N SER A 107 -3.67 0.82 -5.02
CA SER A 107 -4.63 1.33 -4.03
C SER A 107 -5.37 0.22 -3.31
N VAL A 108 -5.76 0.48 -2.06
CA VAL A 108 -6.60 -0.43 -1.27
C VAL A 108 -7.87 0.27 -0.81
N ARG A 109 -8.91 -0.49 -0.48
CA ARG A 109 -10.12 0.08 0.12
C ARG A 109 -9.83 0.55 1.54
N GLN A 110 -10.26 1.77 1.87
CA GLN A 110 -10.33 2.28 3.23
C GLN A 110 -11.72 2.91 3.43
N GLY A 111 -12.62 2.19 4.10
CA GLY A 111 -14.01 2.63 4.24
C GLY A 111 -14.66 2.85 2.87
N THR A 112 -15.17 4.05 2.63
CA THR A 112 -15.91 4.39 1.41
C THR A 112 -15.05 4.92 0.26
N TRP A 113 -13.72 4.96 0.41
CA TRP A 113 -12.78 5.41 -0.63
C TRP A 113 -11.67 4.38 -0.89
N MET A 114 -10.93 4.58 -1.97
CA MET A 114 -9.67 3.89 -2.20
C MET A 114 -8.50 4.80 -1.81
N ALA A 115 -7.54 4.28 -1.07
CA ALA A 115 -6.31 4.99 -0.70
C ALA A 115 -5.16 4.51 -1.58
N VAL A 116 -4.42 5.44 -2.17
CA VAL A 116 -3.17 5.11 -2.89
C VAL A 116 -2.06 4.82 -1.89
N CYS A 117 -1.43 3.66 -2.03
CA CYS A 117 -0.47 3.15 -1.05
C CYS A 117 0.92 2.90 -1.63
N GLU A 118 1.04 2.80 -2.96
CA GLU A 118 2.31 2.75 -3.66
C GLU A 118 2.16 3.41 -5.04
N THR A 119 3.23 4.03 -5.58
CA THR A 119 3.16 4.76 -6.85
C THR A 119 4.49 4.78 -7.61
N SER A 120 4.43 4.62 -8.94
CA SER A 120 5.58 4.77 -9.84
C SER A 120 5.62 6.10 -10.59
N ARG A 121 4.76 7.08 -10.24
CA ARG A 121 4.64 8.39 -10.93
C ARG A 121 5.94 9.20 -11.02
N GLN A 122 6.81 9.10 -10.02
CA GLN A 122 8.10 9.80 -10.05
C GLN A 122 9.14 9.12 -10.96
N ARG A 123 8.86 7.89 -11.39
CA ARG A 123 9.74 7.09 -12.24
C ARG A 123 9.26 6.99 -13.69
N SER A 124 8.07 7.50 -13.99
CA SER A 124 7.56 7.52 -15.36
C SER A 124 8.21 8.61 -16.21
N TYR A 125 8.30 8.35 -17.52
CA TYR A 125 8.80 9.32 -18.51
C TYR A 125 8.03 10.64 -18.48
N PHE A 126 6.73 10.57 -18.20
CA PHE A 126 5.90 11.74 -17.93
C PHE A 126 5.91 11.99 -16.42
N THR A 127 6.65 13.01 -15.96
CA THR A 127 6.60 13.41 -14.56
C THR A 127 5.21 13.93 -14.23
N LEU A 128 4.44 13.14 -13.47
CA LEU A 128 3.18 13.58 -12.88
C LEU A 128 3.51 14.11 -11.47
N ASP A 129 3.63 15.43 -11.33
CA ASP A 129 4.17 16.17 -10.17
C ASP A 129 3.40 16.06 -8.84
N ARG A 130 2.56 15.04 -8.66
CA ARG A 130 1.79 14.85 -7.43
C ARG A 130 2.17 13.53 -6.78
N VAL A 131 2.93 13.60 -5.70
CA VAL A 131 3.07 12.49 -4.75
C VAL A 131 1.69 12.25 -4.12
N VAL A 132 1.15 11.06 -4.34
CA VAL A 132 -0.25 10.70 -4.01
C VAL A 132 -0.35 9.62 -2.93
N LEU A 133 0.70 9.33 -2.17
CA LEU A 133 0.58 8.40 -1.04
C LEU A 133 -0.44 8.93 -0.03
N GLY A 134 -1.41 8.08 0.33
CA GLY A 134 -2.57 8.45 1.17
C GLY A 134 -3.65 9.24 0.44
N PHE A 135 -3.51 9.52 -0.86
CA PHE A 135 -4.52 10.22 -1.64
C PHE A 135 -5.79 9.38 -1.75
N ARG A 136 -6.92 10.02 -1.45
CA ARG A 136 -8.24 9.40 -1.52
C ARG A 136 -8.79 9.54 -2.93
N VAL A 137 -9.07 8.41 -3.56
CA VAL A 137 -9.77 8.38 -4.85
C VAL A 137 -11.19 7.84 -4.67
N ASN A 138 -12.13 8.42 -5.43
CA ASN A 138 -13.54 8.09 -5.30
C ASN A 138 -13.82 6.65 -5.78
N THR A 139 -14.63 5.90 -5.02
CA THR A 139 -14.90 4.48 -5.28
C THR A 139 -15.73 4.23 -6.55
N LEU A 140 -16.69 5.10 -6.87
CA LEU A 140 -17.58 4.90 -8.02
C LEU A 140 -17.09 5.56 -9.31
N LEU A 141 -16.20 6.55 -9.21
CA LEU A 141 -15.74 7.32 -10.37
C LEU A 141 -14.31 6.98 -10.81
N SER A 142 -13.46 6.51 -9.91
CA SER A 142 -12.10 6.12 -10.26
C SER A 142 -12.05 4.72 -10.91
N ALA A 143 -11.07 4.49 -11.78
CA ALA A 143 -10.79 3.16 -12.30
C ALA A 143 -10.55 2.12 -11.17
N PRO A 144 -9.66 2.35 -10.19
CA PRO A 144 -9.42 1.35 -9.13
C PRO A 144 -10.66 1.09 -8.26
N GLY A 145 -11.46 2.11 -7.93
CA GLY A 145 -12.69 1.90 -7.16
C GLY A 145 -13.73 1.05 -7.90
N ARG A 146 -13.90 1.30 -9.20
CA ARG A 146 -14.76 0.49 -10.07
C ARG A 146 -14.27 -0.95 -10.19
N ALA A 147 -12.95 -1.14 -10.32
CA ALA A 147 -12.36 -2.48 -10.30
C ALA A 147 -12.62 -3.17 -8.96
N TYR A 148 -12.44 -2.48 -7.84
CA TYR A 148 -12.72 -3.05 -6.52
C TYR A 148 -14.17 -3.53 -6.41
N LEU A 149 -15.14 -2.65 -6.67
CA LEU A 149 -16.58 -2.97 -6.58
C LEU A 149 -16.99 -4.10 -7.53
N ALA A 150 -16.37 -4.17 -8.71
CA ALA A 150 -16.70 -5.20 -9.69
C ALA A 150 -16.19 -6.58 -9.26
N PHE A 151 -15.06 -6.67 -8.57
CA PHE A 151 -14.42 -7.96 -8.27
C PHE A 151 -14.48 -8.38 -6.81
N CYS A 152 -14.91 -7.50 -5.89
CA CYS A 152 -15.10 -7.86 -4.49
C CYS A 152 -16.31 -8.80 -4.30
N PRO A 153 -16.37 -9.53 -3.19
CA PRO A 153 -17.51 -10.41 -2.89
C PRO A 153 -18.85 -9.66 -2.99
N PRO A 154 -19.93 -10.28 -3.50
CA PRO A 154 -21.21 -9.61 -3.69
C PRO A 154 -21.75 -8.91 -2.44
N ALA A 155 -21.67 -9.55 -1.27
CA ALA A 155 -22.10 -8.97 -0.01
C ALA A 155 -21.28 -7.71 0.38
N GLU A 156 -19.99 -7.71 0.08
CA GLU A 156 -19.13 -6.53 0.33
C GLU A 156 -19.49 -5.39 -0.63
N CYS A 157 -19.70 -5.70 -1.91
CA CYS A 157 -20.15 -4.72 -2.90
C CYS A 157 -21.48 -4.08 -2.49
N GLU A 158 -22.47 -4.89 -2.10
CA GLU A 158 -23.79 -4.40 -1.67
C GLU A 158 -23.69 -3.53 -0.43
N SER A 159 -22.93 -3.96 0.58
CA SER A 159 -22.69 -3.16 1.79
C SER A 159 -22.04 -1.82 1.46
N LEU A 160 -20.99 -1.82 0.65
CA LEU A 160 -20.26 -0.61 0.28
C LEU A 160 -21.13 0.36 -0.55
N LEU A 161 -21.93 -0.15 -1.49
CA LEU A 161 -22.87 0.68 -2.25
C LEU A 161 -23.94 1.30 -1.34
N ASN A 162 -24.40 0.56 -0.33
CA ASN A 162 -25.35 1.09 0.65
C ASN A 162 -24.72 2.17 1.53
N GLU A 163 -23.48 1.98 2.00
CA GLU A 163 -22.73 3.00 2.75
C GLU A 163 -22.55 4.29 1.92
N LEU A 164 -22.13 4.16 0.66
CA LEU A 164 -21.95 5.29 -0.27
C LEU A 164 -23.26 6.05 -0.49
N ARG A 165 -24.37 5.31 -0.63
CA ARG A 165 -25.72 5.89 -0.77
C ARG A 165 -26.13 6.67 0.48
N LEU A 166 -25.96 6.08 1.66
CA LEU A 166 -26.35 6.69 2.94
C LEU A 166 -25.48 7.91 3.28
N ALA A 167 -24.21 7.89 2.88
CA ALA A 167 -23.28 9.00 3.06
C ALA A 167 -23.48 10.15 2.06
N ASN A 168 -24.41 10.03 1.10
CA ASN A 168 -24.56 10.95 -0.03
C ASN A 168 -23.22 11.18 -0.76
N ASP A 169 -22.47 10.10 -1.02
CA ASP A 169 -21.16 10.18 -1.66
C ASP A 169 -21.27 10.90 -3.03
N PRO A 170 -20.38 11.86 -3.34
CA PRO A 170 -20.41 12.58 -4.62
C PRO A 170 -20.38 11.66 -5.84
N GLY A 171 -19.64 10.54 -5.75
CA GLY A 171 -19.60 9.52 -6.79
C GLY A 171 -20.92 8.78 -6.92
N TYR A 172 -21.60 8.47 -5.83
CA TYR A 172 -22.93 7.86 -5.88
C TYR A 172 -23.96 8.80 -6.52
N LEU A 173 -23.95 10.09 -6.14
CA LEU A 173 -24.83 11.11 -6.72
C LEU A 173 -24.53 11.39 -8.19
N HIS A 174 -23.27 11.25 -8.60
CA HIS A 174 -22.85 11.40 -10.00
C HIS A 174 -23.36 10.26 -10.89
N MET A 175 -23.54 9.06 -10.33
CA MET A 175 -24.07 7.94 -11.07
C MET A 175 -25.58 8.12 -11.29
N ASN A 176 -26.05 7.86 -12.50
CA ASN A 176 -27.47 7.96 -12.90
C ASN A 176 -28.33 6.81 -12.31
N GLY A 177 -28.26 6.60 -11.01
CA GLY A 177 -29.01 5.61 -10.26
C GLY A 177 -28.40 4.20 -10.25
N ALA A 178 -29.04 3.32 -9.47
CA ALA A 178 -28.55 1.95 -9.21
C ALA A 178 -28.38 1.11 -10.49
N GLN A 179 -29.24 1.27 -11.50
CA GLN A 179 -29.12 0.55 -12.76
C GLN A 179 -27.86 0.93 -13.55
N ALA A 180 -27.42 2.20 -13.49
CA ALA A 180 -26.18 2.62 -14.13
C ALA A 180 -24.96 2.00 -13.44
N ILE A 181 -24.98 1.95 -12.10
CA ILE A 181 -23.94 1.28 -11.31
C ILE A 181 -23.88 -0.21 -11.65
N GLN A 182 -25.01 -0.92 -11.65
CA GLN A 182 -25.04 -2.35 -11.96
C GLN A 182 -24.55 -2.67 -13.37
N ARG A 183 -24.91 -1.86 -14.39
CA ARG A 183 -24.37 -2.01 -15.74
C ARG A 183 -22.86 -1.82 -15.78
N MET A 184 -22.35 -0.79 -15.11
CA MET A 184 -20.90 -0.53 -15.02
C MET A 184 -20.16 -1.69 -14.36
N LEU A 185 -20.69 -2.25 -13.26
CA LEU A 185 -20.07 -3.39 -12.56
C LEU A 185 -20.08 -4.65 -13.44
N SER A 186 -21.21 -4.97 -14.07
CA SER A 186 -21.33 -6.12 -14.97
C SER A 186 -20.39 -6.01 -16.18
N GLN A 187 -20.28 -4.83 -16.78
CA GLN A 187 -19.34 -4.58 -17.87
C GLN A 187 -17.88 -4.75 -17.41
N THR A 188 -17.54 -4.18 -16.25
CA THR A 188 -16.20 -4.26 -15.67
C THR A 188 -15.79 -5.72 -15.39
N ARG A 189 -16.71 -6.53 -14.85
CA ARG A 189 -16.51 -7.98 -14.66
C ARG A 189 -16.27 -8.70 -15.98
N ALA A 190 -17.12 -8.46 -16.97
CA ALA A 190 -17.07 -9.15 -18.26
C ALA A 190 -15.78 -8.85 -19.03
N GLN A 191 -15.27 -7.61 -18.96
CA GLN A 191 -14.08 -7.20 -19.69
C GLN A 191 -12.76 -7.42 -18.93
N GLY A 192 -12.80 -7.68 -17.61
CA GLY A 192 -11.59 -7.96 -16.82
C GLY A 192 -10.80 -6.73 -16.38
N TYR A 193 -11.31 -5.52 -16.60
CA TYR A 193 -10.70 -4.26 -16.21
C TYR A 193 -11.76 -3.18 -16.01
N ALA A 194 -11.43 -2.14 -15.25
CA ALA A 194 -12.25 -0.95 -15.08
C ALA A 194 -11.67 0.23 -15.84
N VAL A 195 -12.55 1.16 -16.23
CA VAL A 195 -12.17 2.44 -16.84
C VAL A 195 -12.69 3.57 -15.95
N ARG A 196 -11.85 4.58 -15.73
CA ARG A 196 -12.20 5.80 -15.01
C ARG A 196 -13.40 6.49 -15.67
N GLU A 197 -14.28 7.07 -14.86
CA GLU A 197 -15.41 7.84 -15.37
C GLU A 197 -14.94 9.06 -16.18
N ALA A 198 -15.44 9.19 -17.41
CA ALA A 198 -14.98 10.22 -18.34
C ALA A 198 -15.39 11.63 -17.87
N SER A 199 -16.55 11.73 -17.20
CA SER A 199 -17.06 12.97 -16.59
C SER A 199 -16.45 13.31 -15.23
N TRP A 200 -15.50 12.51 -14.71
CA TRP A 200 -14.82 12.77 -13.44
C TRP A 200 -13.43 13.37 -13.65
N GLY A 201 -13.18 14.52 -13.02
CA GLY A 201 -11.93 15.29 -13.14
C GLY A 201 -10.85 14.98 -12.11
N GLY A 202 -11.09 14.02 -11.20
CA GLY A 202 -10.03 13.49 -10.33
C GLY A 202 -10.02 14.04 -8.90
N HIS A 203 -10.80 15.09 -8.64
CA HIS A 203 -11.08 15.55 -7.27
C HIS A 203 -12.14 14.67 -6.61
N PHE A 204 -12.07 14.47 -5.29
CA PHE A 204 -13.00 13.59 -4.58
C PHE A 204 -14.47 14.06 -4.68
N SER A 205 -14.71 15.36 -4.57
CA SER A 205 -16.05 15.95 -4.48
C SER A 205 -16.39 17.03 -5.52
N GLN A 206 -15.41 17.50 -6.30
CA GLN A 206 -15.63 18.60 -7.26
C GLN A 206 -15.98 18.03 -8.64
N SER A 207 -16.81 18.75 -9.38
CA SER A 207 -17.11 18.39 -10.77
C SER A 207 -15.88 18.61 -11.67
N LYS A 208 -15.86 17.95 -12.83
CA LYS A 208 -14.79 18.13 -13.81
C LYS A 208 -14.64 19.58 -14.30
N ARG A 209 -15.70 20.39 -14.25
CA ARG A 209 -15.65 21.81 -14.63
C ARG A 209 -14.89 22.66 -13.59
N GLU A 210 -14.94 22.25 -12.33
CA GLU A 210 -14.27 22.95 -11.23
C GLU A 210 -12.82 22.48 -11.05
N TYR A 211 -12.57 21.19 -11.33
CA TYR A 211 -11.25 20.58 -11.23
C TYR A 211 -11.10 19.47 -12.26
N ASP A 212 -10.06 19.53 -13.09
CA ASP A 212 -9.68 18.47 -14.03
C ASP A 212 -8.17 18.21 -13.96
N ASP A 213 -7.78 17.00 -13.55
CA ASP A 213 -6.39 16.55 -13.57
C ASP A 213 -5.89 16.22 -14.98
N GLY A 214 -6.78 16.15 -15.98
CA GLY A 214 -6.44 15.81 -17.36
C GLY A 214 -5.98 14.35 -17.54
N LEU A 215 -6.25 13.49 -16.54
CA LEU A 215 -5.81 12.10 -16.51
C LEU A 215 -6.93 11.15 -16.90
N ALA A 216 -6.55 10.09 -17.60
CA ALA A 216 -7.36 8.91 -17.81
C ALA A 216 -6.68 7.70 -17.16
N ALA A 217 -7.47 6.68 -16.83
CA ALA A 217 -6.96 5.49 -16.17
C ALA A 217 -7.78 4.24 -16.51
N ILE A 218 -7.08 3.10 -16.55
CA ILE A 218 -7.66 1.77 -16.43
C ILE A 218 -7.14 1.11 -15.16
N ALA A 219 -7.88 0.16 -14.61
CA ALA A 219 -7.45 -0.58 -13.44
C ALA A 219 -7.88 -2.05 -13.48
N VAL A 220 -7.14 -2.88 -12.76
CA VAL A 220 -7.41 -4.30 -12.56
C VAL A 220 -7.35 -4.62 -11.06
N PRO A 221 -8.13 -5.60 -10.59
CA PRO A 221 -8.05 -6.04 -9.19
C PRO A 221 -6.75 -6.82 -8.95
N ILE A 222 -6.24 -6.76 -7.73
CA ILE A 222 -5.23 -7.68 -7.18
C ILE A 222 -5.99 -8.68 -6.32
N LEU A 223 -6.08 -9.93 -6.78
CA LEU A 223 -6.93 -10.96 -6.19
C LEU A 223 -6.12 -11.93 -5.33
N ASP A 224 -6.74 -12.43 -4.26
CA ASP A 224 -6.28 -13.57 -3.47
C ASP A 224 -7.47 -14.49 -3.22
N GLY A 225 -7.61 -15.51 -4.08
CA GLY A 225 -8.85 -16.28 -4.19
C GLY A 225 -10.01 -15.37 -4.58
N ALA A 226 -11.06 -15.34 -3.76
CA ALA A 226 -12.23 -14.47 -3.96
C ALA A 226 -12.08 -13.06 -3.36
N ALA A 227 -11.01 -12.80 -2.59
CA ALA A 227 -10.78 -11.52 -1.96
C ALA A 227 -10.05 -10.55 -2.91
N VAL A 228 -10.43 -9.27 -2.87
CA VAL A 228 -9.69 -8.19 -3.53
C VAL A 228 -8.76 -7.56 -2.50
N LEU A 229 -7.46 -7.79 -2.65
CA LEU A 229 -6.43 -7.19 -1.77
C LEU A 229 -6.28 -5.69 -2.03
N GLY A 230 -6.47 -5.29 -3.29
CA GLY A 230 -6.32 -3.92 -3.76
C GLY A 230 -6.54 -3.84 -5.26
N CYS A 231 -6.18 -2.72 -5.87
CA CYS A 231 -6.28 -2.50 -7.31
C CYS A 231 -5.03 -1.83 -7.82
N LEU A 232 -4.58 -2.26 -9.00
CA LEU A 232 -3.46 -1.70 -9.74
C LEU A 232 -4.01 -0.95 -10.95
N ASN A 233 -3.53 0.26 -11.20
CA ASN A 233 -3.96 1.05 -12.35
C ASN A 233 -2.81 1.38 -13.32
N LEU A 234 -3.17 1.81 -14.52
CA LEU A 234 -2.29 2.56 -15.41
C LEU A 234 -2.92 3.94 -15.64
N ILE A 235 -2.11 4.98 -15.57
CA ILE A 235 -2.53 6.37 -15.64
C ILE A 235 -1.80 7.06 -16.78
N TRP A 236 -2.52 7.88 -17.56
CA TRP A 236 -1.90 8.64 -18.64
C TRP A 236 -2.59 9.99 -18.81
N LEU A 237 -1.89 10.90 -19.51
CA LEU A 237 -2.47 12.17 -19.95
C LEU A 237 -3.48 11.89 -21.06
N ALA A 238 -4.75 12.25 -20.84
CA ALA A 238 -5.84 11.95 -21.78
C ALA A 238 -5.62 12.58 -23.17
N ARG A 239 -4.82 13.64 -23.27
CA ARG A 239 -4.43 14.31 -24.52
C ARG A 239 -3.36 13.56 -25.33
N VAL A 240 -2.61 12.64 -24.72
CA VAL A 240 -1.48 11.95 -25.38
C VAL A 240 -1.94 10.65 -26.04
N THR A 241 -2.84 9.91 -25.41
CA THR A 241 -3.34 8.64 -25.95
C THR A 241 -4.76 8.35 -25.44
N ASN A 242 -5.45 7.44 -26.12
CA ASN A 242 -6.81 7.03 -25.78
C ASN A 242 -6.85 5.65 -25.11
N VAL A 243 -7.96 5.37 -24.44
CA VAL A 243 -8.18 4.12 -23.70
C VAL A 243 -8.01 2.88 -24.59
N GLY A 244 -8.49 2.92 -25.84
CA GLY A 244 -8.38 1.79 -26.77
C GLY A 244 -6.93 1.43 -27.09
N SER A 245 -6.06 2.42 -27.27
CA SER A 245 -4.62 2.21 -27.47
C SER A 245 -3.94 1.65 -26.21
N ILE A 246 -4.26 2.17 -25.02
CA ILE A 246 -3.73 1.64 -23.75
C ILE A 246 -4.16 0.18 -23.55
N LEU A 247 -5.42 -0.14 -23.83
CA LEU A 247 -5.94 -1.50 -23.69
C LEU A 247 -5.22 -2.48 -24.62
N ARG A 248 -5.10 -2.14 -25.91
CA ARG A 248 -4.41 -3.01 -26.89
C ARG A 248 -2.94 -3.23 -26.56
N ASN A 249 -2.26 -2.23 -26.01
CA ASN A 249 -0.81 -2.27 -25.87
C ASN A 249 -0.34 -2.70 -24.47
N HIS A 250 -1.15 -2.49 -23.43
CA HIS A 250 -0.67 -2.56 -22.04
C HIS A 250 -1.62 -3.25 -21.05
N LEU A 251 -2.82 -3.69 -21.47
CA LEU A 251 -3.73 -4.41 -20.56
C LEU A 251 -3.10 -5.71 -20.05
N ASP A 252 -2.47 -6.47 -20.95
CA ASP A 252 -1.83 -7.75 -20.59
C ASP A 252 -0.66 -7.54 -19.62
N ASP A 253 0.11 -6.46 -19.80
CA ASP A 253 1.19 -6.07 -18.89
C ASP A 253 0.65 -5.73 -17.49
N LEU A 254 -0.42 -4.95 -17.44
CA LEU A 254 -1.07 -4.55 -16.19
C LEU A 254 -1.67 -5.76 -15.45
N GLN A 255 -2.32 -6.68 -16.17
CA GLN A 255 -2.86 -7.91 -15.59
C GLN A 255 -1.76 -8.87 -15.14
N ALA A 256 -0.66 -8.98 -15.89
CA ALA A 256 0.50 -9.77 -15.50
C ALA A 256 1.14 -9.22 -14.23
N ALA A 257 1.32 -7.90 -14.14
CA ALA A 257 1.81 -7.24 -12.93
C ALA A 257 0.90 -7.53 -11.73
N SER A 258 -0.42 -7.40 -11.89
CA SER A 258 -1.37 -7.74 -10.81
C SER A 258 -1.23 -9.19 -10.32
N ARG A 259 -1.12 -10.16 -11.23
CA ARG A 259 -0.89 -11.58 -10.88
C ARG A 259 0.43 -11.79 -10.14
N LEU A 260 1.50 -11.12 -10.56
CA LEU A 260 2.80 -11.19 -9.88
C LEU A 260 2.75 -10.60 -8.47
N ILE A 261 2.02 -9.49 -8.27
CA ILE A 261 1.85 -8.89 -6.94
C ILE A 261 1.12 -9.87 -6.02
N SER A 262 0.04 -10.47 -6.50
CA SER A 262 -0.72 -11.49 -5.76
C SER A 262 0.16 -12.68 -5.37
N ALA A 263 0.93 -13.23 -6.31
CA ALA A 263 1.84 -14.34 -6.04
C ALA A 263 2.93 -13.98 -5.01
N ASN A 264 3.54 -12.80 -5.13
CA ASN A 264 4.54 -12.30 -4.17
C ASN A 264 3.94 -12.07 -2.78
N TYR A 265 2.71 -11.57 -2.71
CA TYR A 265 2.00 -11.40 -1.45
C TYR A 265 1.72 -12.75 -0.77
N GLN A 266 1.27 -13.75 -1.54
CA GLN A 266 1.01 -15.10 -1.03
C GLN A 266 2.28 -15.78 -0.53
N ALA A 267 3.40 -15.63 -1.25
CA ALA A 267 4.71 -16.15 -0.84
C ALA A 267 5.24 -15.52 0.47
N ARG A 268 4.76 -14.31 0.83
CA ARG A 268 5.09 -13.58 2.07
C ARG A 268 4.11 -13.88 3.21
N ARG A 269 3.21 -14.86 3.09
CA ARG A 269 2.37 -15.29 4.21
C ARG A 269 3.23 -16.05 5.24
N PRO A 270 3.18 -15.68 6.54
CA PRO A 270 3.76 -16.52 7.57
C PRO A 270 3.10 -17.89 7.51
N GLN A 271 3.91 -18.95 7.51
CA GLN A 271 3.41 -20.30 7.64
C GLN A 271 2.79 -20.42 9.03
N ALA A 272 1.56 -20.95 9.08
CA ALA A 272 0.79 -21.15 10.30
C ALA A 272 1.42 -22.24 11.18
#